data_AF-A0A9E1WAS7-F1
#
_entry.id   AF-A0A9E1WAS7-F1
#
_cell.length_a   1.000
_cell.length_b   1.000
_cell.length_c   1.000
_cell.angle_alpha   90.00
_cell.angle_beta   90.00
_cell.angle_gamma   90.00
#
_symmetry.space_group_name_H-M   'P 1'
#
loop_
_entity.id
_entity.type
_entity.pdbx_description
1 polymer ?
#
loop_
_entity_poly.entity_id
_entity_poly.type
_entity_poly.pdbx_seq_one_letter_code
_entity_poly.pdbx_strand_id
1 'polypeptide(L)'
;MDRQQRFSRVILNGFYAYFAEFENITLAARTRFEQAEWPSMQEISSRRIDVYKETVMETLGVARHIAGEQIENLRFWAETRAIYAKLVQGMTNFEIAETFYNSIFNSHFGHRSIRNDYAFVFSPQGDVPPVDIGRVVRHYGVAEGLSSAFTQLLSDFAFNIPYEHLSRDVDGICRAIEKHLPGRFDLNAPGLELQVLEHHFFRNKASYIVGRLFADGEQMPFVLPMLHNDSSTDPAVLVDAFVFGSDQVSLLFSFTRSYFMVDASIPSQYVLFLQQLMPKKEISEIYSAIGHFRHGKTYFYRTATRHIRSTADQFIVAPGIKGMVMTVFTLPSYEYVFKIIKDRFTPPKEVTHQIVKDKYHLVKRWDRAGRMADTQEFNNLVFDASRFSDELMEELHATCPSQIKINGRALIIKHCYVERRMNPLNLYLQEATDEEVVDVMNDYGNAIKELAAA
;
A
#
# COMPACT_ATOMS: atom_id res chain seq x y z
N MET A 1 -12.00 35.92 3.98
CA MET A 1 -12.42 34.92 4.99
C MET A 1 -13.51 34.01 4.47
N ASP A 2 -14.68 34.51 4.07
CA ASP A 2 -15.77 33.65 3.53
C ASP A 2 -15.32 32.79 2.33
N ARG A 3 -14.56 33.37 1.38
CA ARG A 3 -14.04 32.62 0.22
C ARG A 3 -13.11 31.47 0.61
N GLN A 4 -12.11 31.70 1.48
CA GLN A 4 -11.21 30.64 1.96
C GLN A 4 -11.95 29.54 2.73
N GLN A 5 -12.96 29.92 3.53
CA GLN A 5 -13.79 28.96 4.27
C GLN A 5 -14.60 28.08 3.32
N ARG A 6 -15.26 28.68 2.32
CA ARG A 6 -15.99 27.93 1.28
C ARG A 6 -15.06 27.02 0.47
N PHE A 7 -13.88 27.51 0.11
CA PHE A 7 -12.86 26.73 -0.60
C PHE A 7 -12.41 25.51 0.21
N SER A 8 -12.05 25.72 1.49
CA SER A 8 -11.64 24.65 2.40
C SER A 8 -12.76 23.61 2.60
N ARG A 9 -14.00 24.06 2.75
CA ARG A 9 -15.18 23.19 2.87
C ARG A 9 -15.44 22.37 1.61
N VAL A 10 -15.28 22.94 0.43
CA VAL A 10 -15.44 22.18 -0.83
C VAL A 10 -14.39 21.07 -0.95
N ILE A 11 -13.14 21.34 -0.58
CA ILE A 11 -12.11 20.29 -0.55
C ILE A 11 -12.50 19.19 0.44
N LEU A 12 -12.97 19.55 1.62
CA LEU A 12 -13.36 18.58 2.65
C LEU A 12 -14.59 17.75 2.23
N ASN A 13 -15.58 18.38 1.61
CA ASN A 13 -16.74 17.68 1.05
C ASN A 13 -16.34 16.73 -0.08
N GLY A 14 -15.38 17.13 -0.91
CA GLY A 14 -14.80 16.24 -1.93
C GLY A 14 -14.11 15.02 -1.30
N PHE A 15 -13.40 15.21 -0.19
CA PHE A 15 -12.83 14.11 0.58
C PHE A 15 -13.92 13.17 1.11
N TYR A 16 -14.99 13.70 1.73
CA TYR A 16 -16.10 12.87 2.22
C TYR A 16 -16.79 12.09 1.10
N ALA A 17 -17.02 12.71 -0.07
CA ALA A 17 -17.59 12.05 -1.23
C ALA A 17 -16.69 10.91 -1.74
N TYR A 18 -15.38 11.16 -1.86
CA TYR A 18 -14.41 10.13 -2.21
C TYR A 18 -14.44 8.96 -1.21
N PHE A 19 -14.38 9.28 0.09
CA PHE A 19 -14.25 8.28 1.14
C PHE A 19 -15.50 7.38 1.21
N ALA A 20 -16.70 7.98 1.12
CA ALA A 20 -17.95 7.25 1.08
C ALA A 20 -18.03 6.31 -0.15
N GLU A 21 -17.62 6.77 -1.33
CA GLU A 21 -17.61 5.91 -2.52
C GLU A 21 -16.58 4.77 -2.41
N PHE A 22 -15.41 5.06 -1.84
CA PHE A 22 -14.39 4.05 -1.56
C PHE A 22 -14.89 2.98 -0.58
N GLU A 23 -15.62 3.37 0.47
CA GLU A 23 -16.27 2.46 1.41
C GLU A 23 -17.39 1.65 0.76
N ASN A 24 -18.29 2.28 -0.01
CA ASN A 24 -19.39 1.60 -0.70
C ASN A 24 -18.89 0.50 -1.65
N ILE A 25 -17.84 0.80 -2.42
CA ILE A 25 -17.17 -0.17 -3.29
C ILE A 25 -16.68 -1.36 -2.46
N THR A 26 -16.06 -1.08 -1.31
CA THR A 26 -15.43 -2.07 -0.43
C THR A 26 -16.47 -2.94 0.28
N LEU A 27 -17.58 -2.37 0.77
CA LEU A 27 -18.68 -3.09 1.42
C LEU A 27 -19.29 -4.16 0.51
N ALA A 28 -19.41 -3.85 -0.78
CA ALA A 28 -19.95 -4.79 -1.76
C ALA A 28 -18.96 -5.93 -2.14
N ALA A 29 -17.71 -5.91 -1.66
CA ALA A 29 -16.72 -6.98 -1.92
C ALA A 29 -17.17 -8.32 -1.34
N ARG A 30 -17.82 -8.31 -0.16
CA ARG A 30 -18.36 -9.51 0.48
C ARG A 30 -19.40 -10.20 -0.40
N THR A 31 -20.39 -9.45 -0.89
CA THR A 31 -21.45 -10.01 -1.75
C THR A 31 -20.89 -10.56 -3.06
N ARG A 32 -19.92 -9.86 -3.68
CA ARG A 32 -19.25 -10.36 -4.90
C ARG A 32 -18.47 -11.65 -4.64
N PHE A 33 -17.83 -11.76 -3.49
CA PHE A 33 -17.18 -13.00 -3.06
C PHE A 33 -18.23 -14.10 -2.90
N GLU A 34 -19.27 -13.88 -2.10
CA GLU A 34 -20.36 -14.85 -1.86
C GLU A 34 -21.01 -15.37 -3.16
N GLN A 35 -21.12 -14.52 -4.18
CA GLN A 35 -21.71 -14.84 -5.49
C GLN A 35 -20.69 -15.35 -6.52
N ALA A 36 -19.42 -15.48 -6.15
CA ALA A 36 -18.32 -15.87 -7.04
C ALA A 36 -18.18 -14.99 -8.30
N GLU A 37 -18.50 -13.69 -8.20
CA GLU A 37 -18.44 -12.73 -9.31
C GLU A 37 -17.02 -12.21 -9.57
N TRP A 38 -16.08 -13.11 -9.89
CA TRP A 38 -14.65 -12.79 -10.04
C TRP A 38 -14.34 -11.69 -11.06
N PRO A 39 -14.96 -11.65 -12.25
CA PRO A 39 -14.74 -10.56 -13.20
C PRO A 39 -15.17 -9.20 -12.62
N SER A 40 -16.31 -9.15 -11.92
CA SER A 40 -16.79 -7.92 -11.26
C SER A 40 -15.84 -7.49 -10.14
N MET A 41 -15.30 -8.44 -9.38
CA MET A 41 -14.32 -8.18 -8.32
C MET A 41 -13.03 -7.54 -8.87
N GLN A 42 -12.57 -7.97 -10.05
CA GLN A 42 -11.40 -7.39 -10.72
C GLN A 42 -11.68 -5.98 -11.25
N GLU A 43 -12.85 -5.78 -11.88
CA GLU A 43 -13.29 -4.47 -12.38
C GLU A 43 -13.40 -3.45 -11.24
N ILE A 44 -14.06 -3.84 -10.14
CA ILE A 44 -14.27 -2.93 -9.01
C ILE A 44 -12.98 -2.61 -8.25
N SER A 45 -12.01 -3.54 -8.24
CA SER A 45 -10.65 -3.27 -7.75
C SER A 45 -9.96 -2.14 -8.53
N SER A 46 -10.07 -2.18 -9.85
CA SER A 46 -9.56 -1.11 -10.72
C SER A 46 -10.32 0.21 -10.49
N ARG A 47 -11.65 0.15 -10.38
CA ARG A 47 -12.51 1.32 -10.10
C ARG A 47 -12.11 2.01 -8.79
N ARG A 48 -11.84 1.24 -7.73
CA ARG A 48 -11.41 1.74 -6.41
C ARG A 48 -10.09 2.51 -6.46
N ILE A 49 -9.21 2.21 -7.43
CA ILE A 49 -7.97 2.95 -7.67
C ILE A 49 -8.27 4.29 -8.35
N ASP A 50 -9.19 4.29 -9.32
CA ASP A 50 -9.47 5.44 -10.18
C ASP A 50 -10.33 6.52 -9.50
N VAL A 51 -11.27 6.10 -8.64
CA VAL A 51 -12.22 7.02 -7.95
C VAL A 51 -11.52 8.19 -7.28
N TYR A 52 -10.37 7.96 -6.64
CA TYR A 52 -9.62 9.03 -5.99
C TYR A 52 -9.24 10.15 -6.96
N LYS A 53 -8.72 9.80 -8.14
CA LYS A 53 -8.25 10.78 -9.13
C LYS A 53 -9.43 11.55 -9.72
N GLU A 54 -10.53 10.85 -9.99
CA GLU A 54 -11.76 11.45 -10.52
C GLU A 54 -12.35 12.46 -9.54
N THR A 55 -12.58 12.07 -8.29
CA THR A 55 -13.13 12.96 -7.27
C THR A 55 -12.20 14.16 -6.99
N VAL A 56 -10.88 13.99 -7.05
CA VAL A 56 -9.92 15.11 -6.96
C VAL A 56 -10.13 16.11 -8.10
N MET A 57 -10.30 15.64 -9.35
CA MET A 57 -10.47 16.52 -10.49
C MET A 57 -11.83 17.22 -10.49
N GLU A 58 -12.90 16.53 -10.12
CA GLU A 58 -14.24 17.10 -9.93
C GLU A 58 -14.25 18.18 -8.85
N THR A 59 -13.67 17.85 -7.68
CA THR A 59 -13.56 18.79 -6.56
C THR A 59 -12.73 20.01 -6.93
N LEU A 60 -11.61 19.81 -7.64
CA LEU A 60 -10.78 20.90 -8.13
C LEU A 60 -11.54 21.80 -9.11
N GLY A 61 -12.41 21.23 -9.95
CA GLY A 61 -13.32 21.97 -10.82
C GLY A 61 -14.18 22.97 -10.03
N VAL A 62 -14.85 22.52 -8.98
CA VAL A 62 -15.68 23.39 -8.10
C VAL A 62 -14.81 24.38 -7.32
N ALA A 63 -13.68 23.92 -6.78
CA ALA A 63 -12.76 24.75 -6.00
C ALA A 63 -12.22 25.95 -6.81
N ARG A 64 -11.95 25.75 -8.12
CA ARG A 64 -11.56 26.82 -9.06
C ARG A 64 -12.60 27.92 -9.17
N HIS A 65 -13.89 27.58 -9.25
CA HIS A 65 -14.96 28.57 -9.33
C HIS A 65 -15.05 29.42 -8.05
N ILE A 66 -14.85 28.80 -6.88
CA ILE A 66 -14.90 29.51 -5.60
C ILE A 66 -13.70 30.43 -5.43
N ALA A 67 -12.50 29.96 -5.74
CA ALA A 67 -11.28 30.75 -5.59
C ALA A 67 -11.20 31.89 -6.61
N GLY A 68 -11.63 31.65 -7.85
CA GLY A 68 -11.40 32.55 -8.98
C GLY A 68 -9.89 32.75 -9.18
N GLU A 69 -9.48 33.99 -9.48
CA GLU A 69 -8.06 34.36 -9.67
C GLU A 69 -7.18 34.08 -8.44
N GLN A 70 -7.75 34.02 -7.24
CA GLN A 70 -6.98 33.74 -6.02
C GLN A 70 -6.42 32.32 -5.97
N ILE A 71 -6.87 31.41 -6.84
CA ILE A 71 -6.33 30.05 -6.87
C ILE A 71 -4.84 30.01 -7.20
N GLU A 72 -4.33 30.98 -7.97
CA GLU A 72 -2.90 31.09 -8.29
C GLU A 72 -2.06 31.68 -7.14
N ASN A 73 -2.71 32.22 -6.10
CA ASN A 73 -2.05 32.92 -5.01
C ASN A 73 -1.62 31.95 -3.89
N LEU A 74 -0.31 31.72 -3.73
CA LEU A 74 0.22 30.84 -2.67
C LEU A 74 -0.12 31.31 -1.25
N ARG A 75 -0.31 32.62 -1.02
CA ARG A 75 -0.77 33.12 0.28
C ARG A 75 -2.21 32.70 0.57
N PHE A 76 -3.07 32.70 -0.44
CA PHE A 76 -4.44 32.19 -0.32
C PHE A 76 -4.44 30.71 0.08
N TRP A 77 -3.54 29.90 -0.49
CA TRP A 77 -3.37 28.50 -0.11
C TRP A 77 -2.80 28.32 1.30
N ALA A 78 -1.86 29.15 1.74
CA ALA A 78 -1.34 29.10 3.11
C ALA A 78 -2.45 29.38 4.15
N GLU A 79 -3.27 30.41 3.91
CA GLU A 79 -4.42 30.74 4.76
C GLU A 79 -5.49 29.64 4.74
N THR A 80 -5.81 29.12 3.56
CA THR A 80 -6.72 27.99 3.38
C THR A 80 -6.22 26.73 4.09
N ARG A 81 -4.92 26.39 3.99
CA ARG A 81 -4.32 25.24 4.69
C ARG A 81 -4.54 25.36 6.19
N ALA A 82 -4.34 26.53 6.77
CA ALA A 82 -4.56 26.77 8.19
C ALA A 82 -6.04 26.62 8.60
N ILE A 83 -6.97 27.04 7.75
CA ILE A 83 -8.41 26.82 7.96
C ILE A 83 -8.76 25.34 7.84
N TYR A 84 -8.28 24.67 6.79
CA TYR A 84 -8.52 23.25 6.54
C TYR A 84 -7.99 22.39 7.69
N ALA A 85 -6.78 22.67 8.20
CA ALA A 85 -6.20 21.98 9.35
C ALA A 85 -7.12 22.04 10.59
N LYS A 86 -7.80 23.16 10.82
CA LYS A 86 -8.80 23.29 11.90
C LYS A 86 -10.09 22.53 11.61
N LEU A 87 -10.52 22.49 10.35
CA LEU A 87 -11.72 21.74 9.96
C LEU A 87 -11.56 20.23 10.13
N VAL A 88 -10.36 19.71 9.84
CA VAL A 88 -10.06 18.28 9.97
C VAL A 88 -9.59 17.89 11.37
N GLN A 89 -9.48 18.86 12.29
CA GLN A 89 -9.02 18.61 13.65
C GLN A 89 -9.99 17.69 14.38
N GLY A 90 -9.47 16.59 14.92
CA GLY A 90 -10.26 15.60 15.66
C GLY A 90 -11.03 14.60 14.78
N MET A 91 -10.94 14.71 13.44
CA MET A 91 -11.39 13.63 12.55
C MET A 91 -10.53 12.39 12.76
N THR A 92 -11.14 11.21 12.69
CA THR A 92 -10.43 9.92 12.84
C THR A 92 -9.61 9.53 11.61
N ASN A 93 -9.79 10.24 10.49
CA ASN A 93 -9.12 10.03 9.21
C ASN A 93 -8.52 11.35 8.63
N PHE A 94 -8.12 12.29 9.51
CA PHE A 94 -7.57 13.58 9.10
C PHE A 94 -6.35 13.46 8.18
N GLU A 95 -5.56 12.40 8.34
CA GLU A 95 -4.32 12.16 7.61
C GLU A 95 -4.58 11.92 6.12
N ILE A 96 -5.72 11.27 5.81
CA ILE A 96 -6.16 11.03 4.43
C ILE A 96 -6.81 12.30 3.88
N ALA A 97 -7.55 13.05 4.70
CA ALA A 97 -8.11 14.34 4.31
C ALA A 97 -7.03 15.37 3.94
N GLU A 98 -5.90 15.39 4.67
CA GLU A 98 -4.72 16.20 4.34
C GLU A 98 -4.06 15.75 3.02
N THR A 99 -3.96 14.44 2.78
CA THR A 99 -3.50 13.89 1.50
C THR A 99 -4.42 14.30 0.34
N PHE A 100 -5.73 14.32 0.55
CA PHE A 100 -6.72 14.75 -0.43
C PHE A 100 -6.50 16.23 -0.78
N TYR A 101 -6.34 17.09 0.23
CA TYR A 101 -5.98 18.50 0.04
C TYR A 101 -4.70 18.66 -0.79
N ASN A 102 -3.64 17.93 -0.45
CA ASN A 102 -2.39 17.95 -1.20
C ASN A 102 -2.59 17.57 -2.66
N SER A 103 -3.52 16.65 -2.94
CA SER A 103 -3.83 16.21 -4.28
C SER A 103 -4.54 17.29 -5.09
N ILE A 104 -5.45 18.06 -4.48
CA ILE A 104 -6.07 19.24 -5.12
C ILE A 104 -4.99 20.29 -5.43
N PHE A 105 -4.15 20.64 -4.46
CA PHE A 105 -3.04 21.59 -4.63
C PHE A 105 -2.11 21.16 -5.78
N ASN A 106 -1.66 19.90 -5.74
CA ASN A 106 -0.73 19.35 -6.71
C ASN A 106 -1.32 19.28 -8.12
N SER A 107 -2.58 18.89 -8.25
CA SER A 107 -3.29 18.86 -9.54
C SER A 107 -3.47 20.26 -10.13
N HIS A 108 -3.56 21.29 -9.29
CA HIS A 108 -3.63 22.68 -9.77
C HIS A 108 -2.27 23.21 -10.23
N PHE A 109 -1.22 23.10 -9.41
CA PHE A 109 0.10 23.67 -9.71
C PHE A 109 0.99 22.79 -10.60
N GLY A 110 0.50 21.60 -10.98
CA GLY A 110 1.26 20.64 -11.78
C GLY A 110 2.42 20.02 -11.00
N HIS A 111 2.20 19.68 -9.73
CA HIS A 111 3.21 19.16 -8.80
C HIS A 111 4.44 20.07 -8.62
N ARG A 112 4.28 21.38 -8.76
CA ARG A 112 5.35 22.37 -8.53
C ARG A 112 5.12 23.08 -7.22
N SER A 113 6.17 23.72 -6.71
CA SER A 113 6.11 24.57 -5.52
C SER A 113 5.46 23.82 -4.37
N ILE A 114 6.00 22.67 -3.94
CA ILE A 114 5.47 21.93 -2.80
C ILE A 114 6.28 22.35 -1.56
N ARG A 115 5.63 23.04 -0.62
CA ARG A 115 6.20 23.45 0.66
C ARG A 115 5.17 23.31 1.76
N ASN A 116 5.66 23.11 2.98
CA ASN A 116 4.79 22.90 4.13
C ASN A 116 3.93 24.13 4.50
N ASP A 117 4.25 25.31 3.95
CA ASP A 117 3.53 26.56 4.20
C ASP A 117 2.08 26.53 3.65
N TYR A 118 1.88 25.86 2.51
CA TYR A 118 0.59 25.84 1.79
C TYR A 118 0.13 24.43 1.37
N ALA A 119 0.97 23.40 1.56
CA ALA A 119 0.61 21.99 1.46
C ALA A 119 0.93 21.25 2.77
N PHE A 120 0.27 20.13 3.03
CA PHE A 120 0.53 19.24 4.17
C PHE A 120 1.70 18.30 3.87
N VAL A 121 2.91 18.86 3.70
CA VAL A 121 4.14 18.05 3.59
C VAL A 121 4.31 17.22 4.85
N PHE A 122 4.22 17.89 6.01
CA PHE A 122 4.07 17.25 7.31
C PHE A 122 2.71 17.61 7.90
N SER A 123 2.09 16.66 8.59
CA SER A 123 0.84 16.93 9.30
C SER A 123 1.11 17.79 10.53
N PRO A 124 0.31 18.84 10.79
CA PRO A 124 0.35 19.55 12.07
C PRO A 124 -0.20 18.74 13.24
N GLN A 125 -0.85 17.59 12.99
CA GLN A 125 -1.54 16.78 14.00
C GLN A 125 -0.82 15.46 14.32
N GLY A 126 0.29 15.16 13.64
CA GLY A 126 0.97 13.86 13.68
C GLY A 126 0.67 13.04 12.42
N ASP A 127 1.55 12.09 12.10
CA ASP A 127 1.42 11.34 10.84
C ASP A 127 0.32 10.28 10.85
N VAL A 128 -0.04 9.78 12.03
CA VAL A 128 -1.13 8.83 12.25
C VAL A 128 -2.04 9.42 13.34
N PRO A 129 -3.37 9.38 13.16
CA PRO A 129 -4.30 9.82 14.20
C PRO A 129 -4.16 9.02 15.51
N PRO A 130 -4.38 9.64 16.67
CA PRO A 130 -4.48 8.92 17.93
C PRO A 130 -5.78 8.11 17.94
N VAL A 131 -5.67 6.79 17.87
CA VAL A 131 -6.83 5.88 17.79
C VAL A 131 -6.71 4.73 18.77
N ASP A 132 -7.86 4.24 19.22
CA ASP A 132 -7.98 3.05 20.06
C ASP A 132 -8.12 1.81 19.17
N ILE A 133 -7.07 1.00 19.10
CA ILE A 133 -7.02 -0.20 18.27
C ILE A 133 -8.01 -1.26 18.76
N GLY A 134 -8.34 -1.30 20.05
CA GLY A 134 -9.20 -2.34 20.63
C GLY A 134 -10.63 -2.34 20.06
N ARG A 135 -11.07 -1.25 19.44
CA ARG A 135 -12.42 -1.13 18.86
C ARG A 135 -12.64 -1.97 17.60
N VAL A 136 -11.57 -2.32 16.88
CA VAL A 136 -11.64 -3.10 15.63
C VAL A 136 -11.19 -4.54 15.81
N VAL A 137 -10.94 -4.97 17.06
CA VAL A 137 -10.42 -6.29 17.40
C VAL A 137 -11.50 -7.08 18.14
N ARG A 138 -11.82 -8.25 17.60
CA ARG A 138 -12.65 -9.27 18.24
C ARG A 138 -11.77 -10.20 19.06
N HIS A 139 -12.25 -10.57 20.24
CA HIS A 139 -11.55 -11.40 21.21
C HIS A 139 -12.28 -12.73 21.38
N TYR A 140 -11.54 -13.84 21.25
CA TYR A 140 -12.06 -15.19 21.45
C TYR A 140 -11.23 -15.90 22.52
N GLY A 141 -11.84 -16.14 23.68
CA GLY A 141 -11.21 -16.87 24.77
C GLY A 141 -11.09 -18.36 24.46
N VAL A 142 -10.00 -18.99 24.90
CA VAL A 142 -9.73 -20.42 24.64
C VAL A 142 -10.06 -21.32 25.83
N ALA A 143 -10.93 -20.88 26.74
CA ALA A 143 -11.26 -21.62 27.97
C ALA A 143 -11.82 -23.03 27.69
N GLU A 144 -12.54 -23.20 26.59
CA GLU A 144 -13.08 -24.49 26.11
C GLU A 144 -12.14 -25.18 25.08
N GLY A 145 -10.91 -24.68 24.94
CA GLY A 145 -9.91 -25.14 23.98
C GLY A 145 -9.92 -24.37 22.66
N LEU A 146 -8.83 -24.52 21.89
CA LEU A 146 -8.63 -23.85 20.61
C LEU A 146 -9.69 -24.22 19.57
N SER A 147 -10.15 -25.49 19.54
CA SER A 147 -11.16 -25.95 18.59
C SER A 147 -12.50 -25.20 18.75
N SER A 148 -12.96 -25.01 19.98
CA SER A 148 -14.18 -24.21 20.29
C SER A 148 -13.98 -22.75 19.88
N ALA A 149 -12.84 -22.14 20.23
CA ALA A 149 -12.54 -20.75 19.88
C ALA A 149 -12.48 -20.51 18.36
N PHE A 150 -11.85 -21.39 17.58
CA PHE A 150 -11.83 -21.29 16.12
C PHE A 150 -13.19 -21.57 15.48
N THR A 151 -13.99 -22.46 16.05
CA THR A 151 -15.36 -22.70 15.57
C THR A 151 -16.23 -21.46 15.80
N GLN A 152 -16.12 -20.82 16.96
CA GLN A 152 -16.82 -19.56 17.25
C GLN A 152 -16.34 -18.45 16.31
N LEU A 153 -15.02 -18.30 16.14
CA LEU A 153 -14.42 -17.33 15.20
C LEU A 153 -14.98 -17.53 13.79
N LEU A 154 -14.95 -18.74 13.25
CA LEU A 154 -15.44 -19.01 11.90
C LEU A 154 -16.96 -18.82 11.79
N SER A 155 -17.72 -19.12 12.85
CA SER A 155 -19.16 -18.85 12.90
C SER A 155 -19.47 -17.34 12.83
N ASP A 156 -18.71 -16.51 13.54
CA ASP A 156 -18.90 -15.04 13.50
C ASP A 156 -18.54 -14.43 12.14
N PHE A 157 -17.62 -15.06 11.42
CA PHE A 157 -17.18 -14.65 10.09
C PHE A 157 -17.92 -15.38 8.96
N ALA A 158 -18.97 -16.13 9.27
CA ALA A 158 -19.73 -16.90 8.29
C ALA A 158 -20.28 -16.02 7.16
N PHE A 159 -20.20 -16.55 5.94
CA PHE A 159 -20.79 -15.98 4.75
C PHE A 159 -22.26 -16.40 4.59
N ASN A 160 -22.97 -15.81 3.63
CA ASN A 160 -24.29 -16.30 3.21
C ASN A 160 -24.25 -17.64 2.44
N ILE A 161 -23.06 -18.22 2.26
CA ILE A 161 -22.81 -19.54 1.71
C ILE A 161 -22.19 -20.43 2.81
N PRO A 162 -22.53 -21.72 2.87
CA PRO A 162 -22.09 -22.61 3.93
C PRO A 162 -20.58 -22.88 3.86
N TYR A 163 -20.01 -23.34 4.98
CA TYR A 163 -18.72 -24.01 4.96
C TYR A 163 -18.87 -25.40 4.33
N GLU A 164 -17.93 -25.80 3.49
CA GLU A 164 -17.91 -27.14 2.88
C GLU A 164 -17.81 -28.22 3.97
N HIS A 165 -16.89 -28.03 4.92
CA HIS A 165 -16.76 -28.93 6.07
C HIS A 165 -16.07 -28.23 7.26
N LEU A 166 -16.81 -27.41 8.01
CA LEU A 166 -16.26 -26.56 9.09
C LEU A 166 -15.38 -27.34 10.10
N SER A 167 -15.84 -28.49 10.60
CA SER A 167 -15.07 -29.27 11.59
C SER A 167 -13.72 -29.75 11.05
N ARG A 168 -13.65 -30.13 9.77
CA ARG A 168 -12.41 -30.59 9.13
C ARG A 168 -11.39 -29.46 9.08
N ASP A 169 -11.85 -28.28 8.74
CA ASP A 169 -11.02 -27.09 8.60
C ASP A 169 -10.49 -26.64 9.98
N VAL A 170 -11.33 -26.64 11.02
CA VAL A 170 -10.94 -26.38 12.41
C VAL A 170 -9.92 -27.41 12.91
N ASP A 171 -10.13 -28.70 12.64
CA ASP A 171 -9.17 -29.76 12.99
C ASP A 171 -7.85 -29.60 12.22
N GLY A 172 -7.89 -29.10 10.99
CA GLY A 172 -6.71 -28.73 10.22
C GLY A 172 -5.90 -27.61 10.89
N ILE A 173 -6.58 -26.55 11.32
CA ILE A 173 -5.97 -25.42 12.04
C ILE A 173 -5.35 -25.89 13.35
N CYS A 174 -6.09 -26.63 14.18
CA CYS A 174 -5.59 -27.10 15.48
C CYS A 174 -4.38 -28.02 15.32
N ARG A 175 -4.41 -28.96 14.36
CA ARG A 175 -3.25 -29.81 14.05
C ARG A 175 -2.03 -29.02 13.59
N ALA A 176 -2.23 -27.96 12.79
CA ALA A 176 -1.13 -27.10 12.36
C ALA A 176 -0.52 -26.35 13.56
N ILE A 177 -1.36 -25.86 14.47
CA ILE A 177 -0.94 -25.20 15.72
C ILE A 177 -0.13 -26.17 16.59
N GLU A 178 -0.69 -27.32 16.93
CA GLU A 178 -0.05 -28.34 17.78
C GLU A 178 1.28 -28.84 17.21
N LYS A 179 1.38 -28.95 15.88
CA LYS A 179 2.58 -29.46 15.22
C LYS A 179 3.69 -28.41 15.09
N HIS A 180 3.36 -27.14 14.86
CA HIS A 180 4.34 -26.15 14.40
C HIS A 180 4.59 -24.97 15.35
N LEU A 181 3.68 -24.69 16.30
CA LEU A 181 3.84 -23.60 17.25
C LEU A 181 4.64 -23.95 18.52
N PRO A 182 4.74 -25.21 18.99
CA PRO A 182 5.60 -25.53 20.12
C PRO A 182 7.04 -25.04 19.93
N GLY A 183 7.59 -24.39 20.95
CA GLY A 183 8.93 -23.76 20.91
C GLY A 183 8.99 -22.40 20.20
N ARG A 184 7.90 -21.96 19.55
CA ARG A 184 7.77 -20.63 18.93
C ARG A 184 6.78 -19.73 19.66
N PHE A 185 5.80 -20.31 20.33
CA PHE A 185 4.78 -19.62 21.12
C PHE A 185 4.24 -20.55 22.21
N ASP A 186 4.03 -20.05 23.43
CA ASP A 186 3.51 -20.84 24.54
C ASP A 186 1.98 -20.91 24.53
N LEU A 187 1.45 -22.05 24.09
CA LEU A 187 0.01 -22.32 24.03
C LEU A 187 -0.62 -22.58 25.42
N ASN A 188 0.19 -22.72 26.47
CA ASN A 188 -0.30 -22.92 27.84
C ASN A 188 -0.18 -21.64 28.69
N ALA A 189 0.32 -20.55 28.11
CA ALA A 189 0.47 -19.28 28.81
C ALA A 189 -0.89 -18.74 29.30
N PRO A 190 -0.95 -18.14 30.49
CA PRO A 190 -2.17 -17.58 31.03
C PRO A 190 -2.69 -16.44 30.14
N GLY A 191 -4.01 -16.37 29.99
CA GLY A 191 -4.65 -15.34 29.17
C GLY A 191 -4.51 -15.56 27.67
N LEU A 192 -4.21 -16.79 27.21
CA LEU A 192 -4.27 -17.13 25.80
C LEU A 192 -5.64 -16.79 25.20
N GLU A 193 -5.62 -16.05 24.11
CA GLU A 193 -6.83 -15.70 23.33
C GLU A 193 -6.49 -15.53 21.84
N LEU A 194 -7.54 -15.55 21.01
CA LEU A 194 -7.47 -15.11 19.63
C LEU A 194 -7.89 -13.64 19.57
N GLN A 195 -7.07 -12.79 18.95
CA GLN A 195 -7.39 -11.39 18.66
C GLN A 195 -7.43 -11.18 17.15
N VAL A 196 -8.59 -10.81 16.61
CA VAL A 196 -8.86 -10.82 15.15
C VAL A 196 -9.48 -9.51 14.70
N LEU A 197 -9.03 -8.96 13.58
CA LEU A 197 -9.68 -7.79 12.99
C LEU A 197 -11.13 -8.10 12.60
N GLU A 198 -12.05 -7.21 12.93
CA GLU A 198 -13.49 -7.46 12.87
C GLU A 198 -14.09 -7.70 11.47
N HIS A 199 -13.33 -7.41 10.41
CA HIS A 199 -13.79 -7.51 9.03
C HIS A 199 -12.87 -8.38 8.18
N HIS A 200 -13.48 -9.09 7.22
CA HIS A 200 -12.79 -9.81 6.15
C HIS A 200 -11.96 -8.87 5.29
N PHE A 201 -10.80 -9.35 4.86
CA PHE A 201 -10.01 -8.74 3.80
C PHE A 201 -10.28 -9.52 2.52
N PHE A 202 -10.63 -8.85 1.42
CA PHE A 202 -10.88 -9.50 0.13
C PHE A 202 -9.79 -9.17 -0.88
N ARG A 203 -9.38 -10.17 -1.65
CA ARG A 203 -8.50 -10.00 -2.80
C ARG A 203 -8.69 -11.13 -3.81
N ASN A 204 -8.96 -10.76 -5.05
CA ASN A 204 -9.22 -11.70 -6.14
C ASN A 204 -10.33 -12.69 -5.74
N LYS A 205 -10.01 -14.00 -5.71
CA LYS A 205 -10.94 -15.10 -5.39
C LYS A 205 -10.89 -15.55 -3.92
N ALA A 206 -10.24 -14.78 -3.06
CA ALA A 206 -9.99 -15.16 -1.67
C ALA A 206 -10.50 -14.09 -0.69
N SER A 207 -11.03 -14.57 0.43
CA SER A 207 -11.24 -13.77 1.64
C SER A 207 -10.18 -14.15 2.67
N TYR A 208 -9.85 -13.26 3.60
CA TYR A 208 -8.82 -13.47 4.60
C TYR A 208 -9.28 -12.93 5.94
N ILE A 209 -9.19 -13.78 6.97
CA ILE A 209 -9.36 -13.38 8.37
C ILE A 209 -7.98 -13.16 8.97
N VAL A 210 -7.72 -11.99 9.54
CA VAL A 210 -6.39 -11.56 9.97
C VAL A 210 -6.37 -11.31 11.47
N GLY A 211 -5.46 -11.97 12.18
CA GLY A 211 -5.39 -11.88 13.64
C GLY A 211 -4.06 -12.34 14.23
N ARG A 212 -4.09 -12.62 15.53
CA ARG A 212 -2.98 -13.20 16.29
C ARG A 212 -3.48 -14.08 17.42
N LEU A 213 -2.67 -15.06 17.79
CA LEU A 213 -2.68 -15.63 19.12
C LEU A 213 -1.98 -14.63 20.05
N PHE A 214 -2.54 -14.39 21.23
CA PHE A 214 -1.97 -13.46 22.21
C PHE A 214 -2.00 -14.10 23.59
N ALA A 215 -0.88 -14.08 24.30
CA ALA A 215 -0.76 -14.56 25.67
C ALA A 215 0.44 -13.91 26.36
N ASP A 216 0.29 -13.44 27.60
CA ASP A 216 1.37 -12.85 28.41
C ASP A 216 2.26 -11.81 27.69
N GLY A 217 1.67 -10.97 26.83
CA GLY A 217 2.40 -9.96 26.05
C GLY A 217 3.12 -10.49 24.80
N GLU A 218 3.22 -11.80 24.63
CA GLU A 218 3.70 -12.47 23.42
C GLU A 218 2.58 -12.60 22.39
N GLN A 219 2.96 -12.62 21.11
CA GLN A 219 2.01 -12.80 20.00
C GLN A 219 2.53 -13.70 18.89
N MET A 220 1.61 -14.46 18.29
CA MET A 220 1.84 -15.18 17.05
C MET A 220 0.80 -14.74 16.00
N PRO A 221 1.17 -13.87 15.04
CA PRO A 221 0.28 -13.45 13.97
C PRO A 221 -0.20 -14.63 13.15
N PHE A 222 -1.45 -14.59 12.69
CA PHE A 222 -1.99 -15.56 11.76
C PHE A 222 -2.97 -14.94 10.76
N VAL A 223 -3.16 -15.63 9.64
CA VAL A 223 -4.17 -15.34 8.62
C VAL A 223 -4.85 -16.65 8.18
N LEU A 224 -6.17 -16.62 8.08
CA LEU A 224 -7.00 -17.70 7.53
C LEU A 224 -7.49 -17.30 6.13
N PRO A 225 -6.80 -17.69 5.05
CA PRO A 225 -7.35 -17.58 3.70
C PRO A 225 -8.56 -18.52 3.54
N MET A 226 -9.63 -17.96 3.01
CA MET A 226 -10.87 -18.65 2.68
C MET A 226 -11.11 -18.62 1.18
N LEU A 227 -11.40 -19.78 0.62
CA LEU A 227 -11.64 -19.98 -0.81
C LEU A 227 -13.03 -20.57 -1.05
N HIS A 228 -13.56 -20.32 -2.24
CA HIS A 228 -14.69 -21.08 -2.75
C HIS A 228 -14.25 -22.50 -3.12
N ASN A 229 -15.15 -23.47 -2.91
CA ASN A 229 -15.04 -24.77 -3.55
C ASN A 229 -15.29 -24.66 -5.07
N ASP A 230 -14.93 -25.70 -5.81
CA ASP A 230 -15.11 -25.75 -7.27
C ASP A 230 -16.55 -26.13 -7.69
N SER A 231 -17.48 -26.29 -6.74
CA SER A 231 -18.85 -26.74 -6.98
C SER A 231 -19.75 -25.58 -7.41
N SER A 232 -20.31 -25.66 -8.62
CA SER A 232 -21.29 -24.68 -9.11
C SER A 232 -22.71 -24.93 -8.61
N THR A 233 -23.02 -26.15 -8.17
CA THR A 233 -24.37 -26.55 -7.72
C THR A 233 -24.54 -26.47 -6.22
N ASP A 234 -23.44 -26.59 -5.46
CA ASP A 234 -23.41 -26.52 -4.01
C ASP A 234 -22.23 -25.63 -3.57
N PRO A 235 -22.34 -24.30 -3.81
CA PRO A 235 -21.27 -23.36 -3.52
C PRO A 235 -21.04 -23.30 -2.01
N ALA A 236 -19.80 -23.54 -1.62
CA ALA A 236 -19.38 -23.51 -0.23
C ALA A 236 -17.99 -22.89 -0.10
N VAL A 237 -17.64 -22.51 1.12
CA VAL A 237 -16.30 -21.99 1.46
C VAL A 237 -15.51 -22.98 2.29
N LEU A 238 -14.20 -22.95 2.15
CA LEU A 238 -13.28 -23.66 3.03
C LEU A 238 -12.16 -22.75 3.51
N VAL A 239 -11.56 -23.08 4.66
CA VAL A 239 -10.29 -22.50 5.08
C VAL A 239 -9.17 -23.27 4.38
N ASP A 240 -8.45 -22.60 3.50
CA ASP A 240 -7.41 -23.22 2.66
C ASP A 240 -6.12 -23.52 3.43
N ALA A 241 -5.76 -22.63 4.36
CA ALA A 241 -4.54 -22.75 5.15
C ALA A 241 -4.61 -22.03 6.49
N PHE A 242 -3.68 -22.38 7.38
CA PHE A 242 -3.34 -21.59 8.58
C PHE A 242 -1.97 -20.95 8.36
N VAL A 243 -1.93 -19.68 7.96
CA VAL A 243 -0.67 -18.95 7.68
C VAL A 243 -0.27 -18.21 8.95
N PHE A 244 0.89 -18.49 9.53
CA PHE A 244 1.31 -17.87 10.80
C PHE A 244 2.76 -17.36 10.77
N GLY A 245 3.04 -16.42 11.67
CA GLY A 245 4.33 -15.75 11.82
C GLY A 245 4.44 -14.47 10.98
N SER A 246 5.13 -13.47 11.53
CA SER A 246 5.22 -12.12 10.96
C SER A 246 5.73 -12.09 9.51
N ASP A 247 6.71 -12.92 9.17
CA ASP A 247 7.28 -12.94 7.82
C ASP A 247 6.28 -13.51 6.78
N GLN A 248 5.57 -14.59 7.12
CA GLN A 248 4.56 -15.17 6.22
C GLN A 248 3.34 -14.27 6.05
N VAL A 249 2.88 -13.66 7.14
CA VAL A 249 1.80 -12.65 7.09
C VAL A 249 2.25 -11.45 6.25
N SER A 250 3.49 -10.97 6.40
CA SER A 250 4.05 -9.87 5.61
C SER A 250 4.02 -10.13 4.10
N LEU A 251 4.23 -11.37 3.65
CA LEU A 251 4.14 -11.75 2.24
C LEU A 251 2.72 -11.61 1.66
N LEU A 252 1.68 -11.86 2.48
CA LEU A 252 0.29 -11.64 2.06
C LEU A 252 -0.02 -10.15 1.85
N PHE A 253 0.65 -9.27 2.58
CA PHE A 253 0.56 -7.80 2.44
C PHE A 253 1.71 -7.21 1.61
N SER A 254 2.34 -8.03 0.76
CA SER A 254 3.44 -7.59 -0.11
C SER A 254 3.00 -6.51 -1.11
N PHE A 255 3.91 -5.59 -1.41
CA PHE A 255 3.78 -4.60 -2.49
C PHE A 255 3.67 -5.25 -3.88
N THR A 256 3.95 -6.56 -4.01
CA THR A 256 3.82 -7.29 -5.27
C THR A 256 2.41 -7.83 -5.53
N ARG A 257 1.47 -7.65 -4.59
CA ARG A 257 0.09 -8.17 -4.69
C ARG A 257 -0.91 -7.04 -4.78
N SER A 258 -2.04 -7.28 -5.44
CA SER A 258 -3.19 -6.37 -5.45
C SER A 258 -3.62 -5.94 -4.05
N TYR A 259 -4.15 -4.72 -3.93
CA TYR A 259 -4.59 -4.18 -2.64
C TYR A 259 -5.80 -4.95 -2.12
N PHE A 260 -5.86 -5.14 -0.80
CA PHE A 260 -7.03 -5.68 -0.14
C PHE A 260 -8.19 -4.68 -0.18
N MET A 261 -9.39 -5.23 -0.28
CA MET A 261 -10.63 -4.54 0.04
C MET A 261 -11.02 -4.95 1.46
N VAL A 262 -11.03 -4.01 2.38
CA VAL A 262 -11.38 -4.22 3.79
C VAL A 262 -12.21 -3.04 4.26
N ASP A 263 -13.35 -3.34 4.87
CA ASP A 263 -14.18 -2.31 5.50
C ASP A 263 -13.43 -1.77 6.71
N ALA A 264 -12.93 -0.54 6.63
CA ALA A 264 -12.08 0.06 7.64
C ALA A 264 -12.42 1.54 7.74
N SER A 265 -13.52 1.86 8.43
CA SER A 265 -14.01 3.25 8.54
C SER A 265 -12.99 4.20 9.20
N ILE A 266 -12.09 3.65 10.03
CA ILE A 266 -10.92 4.35 10.57
C ILE A 266 -9.67 3.56 10.16
N PRO A 267 -9.10 3.86 8.98
CA PRO A 267 -8.00 3.06 8.42
C PRO A 267 -6.77 2.95 9.33
N SER A 268 -6.49 4.00 10.12
CA SER A 268 -5.37 4.03 11.05
C SER A 268 -5.44 2.96 12.15
N GLN A 269 -6.63 2.56 12.60
CA GLN A 269 -6.79 1.46 13.57
C GLN A 269 -6.28 0.13 13.00
N TYR A 270 -6.69 -0.17 11.77
CA TYR A 270 -6.25 -1.36 11.03
C TYR A 270 -4.75 -1.30 10.76
N VAL A 271 -4.24 -0.15 10.32
CA VAL A 271 -2.81 0.04 10.03
C VAL A 271 -1.95 -0.22 11.26
N LEU A 272 -2.33 0.32 12.43
CA LEU A 272 -1.56 0.14 13.66
C LEU A 272 -1.64 -1.30 14.19
N PHE A 273 -2.79 -1.97 14.08
CA PHE A 273 -2.87 -3.39 14.41
C PHE A 273 -2.00 -4.25 13.49
N LEU A 274 -2.09 -4.04 12.17
CA LEU A 274 -1.28 -4.73 11.18
C LEU A 274 0.22 -4.46 11.35
N GLN A 275 0.60 -3.26 11.83
CA GLN A 275 1.98 -2.95 12.17
C GLN A 275 2.48 -3.79 13.36
N GLN A 276 1.64 -4.07 14.36
CA GLN A 276 2.01 -4.98 15.45
C GLN A 276 2.22 -6.41 14.94
N LEU A 277 1.47 -6.85 13.93
CA LEU A 277 1.64 -8.17 13.31
C LEU A 277 2.90 -8.25 12.43
N MET A 278 3.23 -7.15 11.76
CA MET A 278 4.31 -7.05 10.75
C MET A 278 5.25 -5.88 11.07
N PRO A 279 6.03 -5.94 12.17
CA PRO A 279 6.79 -4.79 12.67
C PRO A 279 7.86 -4.25 11.71
N LYS A 280 8.36 -5.09 10.80
CA LYS A 280 9.34 -4.70 9.77
C LYS A 280 8.69 -4.03 8.54
N LYS A 281 7.36 -4.06 8.42
CA LYS A 281 6.64 -3.49 7.27
C LYS A 281 6.32 -2.02 7.55
N GLU A 282 6.74 -1.16 6.64
CA GLU A 282 6.53 0.29 6.74
C GLU A 282 5.04 0.65 6.73
N ILE A 283 4.64 1.61 7.57
CA ILE A 283 3.25 2.10 7.65
C ILE A 283 2.72 2.54 6.27
N SER A 284 3.56 3.16 5.44
CA SER A 284 3.17 3.54 4.06
C SER A 284 2.79 2.35 3.19
N GLU A 285 3.45 1.20 3.39
CA GLU A 285 3.13 -0.04 2.67
C GLU A 285 1.82 -0.64 3.20
N ILE A 286 1.58 -0.59 4.51
CA ILE A 286 0.33 -1.09 5.12
C ILE A 286 -0.87 -0.28 4.63
N TYR A 287 -0.81 1.06 4.65
CA TYR A 287 -1.86 1.91 4.07
C TYR A 287 -2.12 1.59 2.60
N SER A 288 -1.05 1.34 1.83
CA SER A 288 -1.18 0.95 0.42
C SER A 288 -1.86 -0.41 0.30
N ALA A 289 -1.46 -1.40 1.11
CA ALA A 289 -1.98 -2.76 1.07
C ALA A 289 -3.48 -2.83 1.37
N ILE A 290 -4.04 -1.93 2.18
CA ILE A 290 -5.50 -1.84 2.44
C ILE A 290 -6.26 -0.93 1.47
N GLY A 291 -5.57 -0.37 0.47
CA GLY A 291 -6.16 0.40 -0.64
C GLY A 291 -5.98 1.91 -0.58
N HIS A 292 -5.43 2.48 0.50
CA HIS A 292 -5.14 3.91 0.62
C HIS A 292 -3.77 4.29 0.04
N PHE A 293 -3.45 3.82 -1.16
CA PHE A 293 -2.13 3.99 -1.79
C PHE A 293 -1.70 5.45 -2.01
N ARG A 294 -2.65 6.39 -2.14
CA ARG A 294 -2.36 7.84 -2.21
C ARG A 294 -1.88 8.39 -0.88
N HIS A 295 -2.48 7.93 0.22
CA HIS A 295 -1.99 8.26 1.55
C HIS A 295 -0.68 7.53 1.84
N GLY A 296 -0.54 6.26 1.46
CA GLY A 296 0.72 5.52 1.49
C GLY A 296 1.87 6.28 0.82
N LYS A 297 1.62 6.90 -0.35
CA LYS A 297 2.58 7.79 -1.03
C LYS A 297 2.93 9.04 -0.22
N THR A 298 1.95 9.67 0.43
CA THR A 298 2.18 10.84 1.29
C THR A 298 3.02 10.48 2.50
N TYR A 299 2.69 9.36 3.15
CA TYR A 299 3.41 8.84 4.30
C TYR A 299 4.86 8.46 3.92
N PHE A 300 5.04 7.76 2.80
CA PHE A 300 6.36 7.45 2.25
C PHE A 300 7.18 8.70 2.00
N TYR A 301 6.59 9.76 1.42
CA TYR A 301 7.31 11.01 1.19
C TYR A 301 7.80 11.65 2.50
N ARG A 302 6.99 11.58 3.56
CA ARG A 302 7.34 12.08 4.90
C ARG A 302 8.49 11.29 5.50
N THR A 303 8.43 9.95 5.47
CA THR A 303 9.50 9.09 6.02
C THR A 303 10.78 9.22 5.21
N ALA A 304 10.71 9.20 3.88
CA ALA A 304 11.86 9.40 2.99
C ALA A 304 12.52 10.77 3.24
N THR A 305 11.74 11.84 3.39
CA THR A 305 12.27 13.19 3.67
C THR A 305 13.00 13.23 5.01
N ARG A 306 12.47 12.58 6.05
CA ARG A 306 13.16 12.50 7.36
C ARG A 306 14.44 11.69 7.26
N HIS A 307 14.41 10.53 6.60
CA HIS A 307 15.58 9.67 6.39
C HIS A 307 16.70 10.42 5.67
N ILE A 308 16.42 11.00 4.50
CA ILE A 308 17.41 11.74 3.69
C ILE A 308 18.05 12.88 4.48
N ARG A 309 17.29 13.57 5.34
CA ARG A 309 17.80 14.64 6.21
C ARG A 309 18.66 14.14 7.37
N SER A 310 18.49 12.88 7.79
CA SER A 310 19.21 12.28 8.91
C SER A 310 20.52 11.61 8.51
N THR A 311 20.76 11.38 7.22
CA THR A 311 21.98 10.75 6.71
C THR A 311 22.82 11.70 5.86
N ALA A 312 24.10 11.37 5.67
CA ALA A 312 25.00 12.08 4.76
C ALA A 312 25.24 11.32 3.44
N ASP A 313 24.70 10.11 3.31
CA ASP A 313 24.90 9.21 2.16
C ASP A 313 24.61 9.90 0.83
N GLN A 314 25.36 9.53 -0.20
CA GLN A 314 25.09 9.98 -1.56
C GLN A 314 24.15 9.00 -2.27
N PHE A 315 23.28 9.55 -3.12
CA PHE A 315 22.57 8.78 -4.13
C PHE A 315 23.58 8.24 -5.13
N ILE A 316 23.49 6.94 -5.39
CA ILE A 316 24.36 6.20 -6.30
C ILE A 316 23.53 5.50 -7.36
N VAL A 317 24.16 5.15 -8.49
CA VAL A 317 23.56 4.21 -9.45
C VAL A 317 23.22 2.92 -8.73
N ALA A 318 22.02 2.39 -8.96
CA ALA A 318 21.61 1.16 -8.29
C ALA A 318 22.48 -0.02 -8.77
N PRO A 319 22.97 -0.88 -7.85
CA PRO A 319 23.75 -2.06 -8.23
C PRO A 319 22.99 -2.97 -9.19
N GLY A 320 23.70 -3.54 -10.17
CA GLY A 320 23.16 -4.46 -11.16
C GLY A 320 23.46 -4.04 -12.60
N ILE A 321 22.77 -4.67 -13.55
CA ILE A 321 22.94 -4.39 -14.98
C ILE A 321 22.20 -3.09 -15.33
N LYS A 322 22.91 -2.13 -15.96
CA LYS A 322 22.30 -0.88 -16.42
C LYS A 322 21.14 -1.15 -17.38
N GLY A 323 19.97 -0.60 -17.07
CA GLY A 323 18.77 -0.76 -17.88
C GLY A 323 18.87 -0.06 -19.24
N MET A 324 18.29 -0.68 -20.28
CA MET A 324 18.21 -0.08 -21.62
C MET A 324 17.19 1.07 -21.72
N VAL A 325 16.20 1.11 -20.81
CA VAL A 325 15.05 2.03 -20.85
C VAL A 325 15.02 2.96 -19.63
N MET A 326 15.50 2.49 -18.48
CA MET A 326 15.45 3.21 -17.21
C MET A 326 16.87 3.52 -16.71
N THR A 327 17.07 4.71 -16.16
CA THR A 327 18.17 4.99 -15.24
C THR A 327 17.66 4.79 -13.82
N VAL A 328 18.35 3.95 -13.05
CA VAL A 328 17.92 3.55 -11.71
C VAL A 328 18.99 3.93 -10.70
N PHE A 329 18.58 4.60 -9.64
CA PHE A 329 19.47 5.04 -8.57
C PHE A 329 18.82 4.79 -7.20
N THR A 330 19.63 4.79 -6.15
CA THR A 330 19.17 4.52 -4.78
C THR A 330 20.03 5.27 -3.77
N LEU A 331 19.57 5.31 -2.52
CA LEU A 331 20.38 5.74 -1.39
C LEU A 331 20.79 4.46 -0.64
N PRO A 332 22.08 4.19 -0.37
CA PRO A 332 22.52 2.92 0.24
C PRO A 332 21.76 2.55 1.51
N SER A 333 21.58 3.51 2.42
CA SER A 333 20.82 3.35 3.68
C SER A 333 19.30 3.33 3.55
N TYR A 334 18.75 3.34 2.33
CA TYR A 334 17.30 3.40 2.12
C TYR A 334 16.80 2.26 1.23
N GLU A 335 15.61 1.77 1.58
CA GLU A 335 15.04 0.53 1.04
C GLU A 335 14.29 0.70 -0.29
N TYR A 336 14.57 1.78 -1.03
CA TYR A 336 13.85 2.13 -2.25
C TYR A 336 14.80 2.52 -3.38
N VAL A 337 14.38 2.22 -4.60
CA VAL A 337 15.02 2.67 -5.84
C VAL A 337 14.17 3.73 -6.53
N PHE A 338 14.83 4.63 -7.23
CA PHE A 338 14.24 5.68 -8.04
C PHE A 338 14.54 5.37 -9.51
N LYS A 339 13.51 5.29 -10.34
CA LYS A 339 13.61 4.92 -11.75
C LYS A 339 13.16 6.09 -12.62
N ILE A 340 14.04 6.58 -13.48
CA ILE A 340 13.77 7.64 -14.46
C ILE A 340 13.77 7.00 -15.85
N ILE A 341 12.79 7.34 -16.69
CA ILE A 341 12.77 6.89 -18.08
C ILE A 341 13.82 7.69 -18.86
N LYS A 342 14.71 7.01 -19.59
CA LYS A 342 15.75 7.63 -20.41
C LYS A 342 15.14 8.43 -21.57
N ASP A 343 15.86 9.46 -22.02
CA ASP A 343 15.46 10.25 -23.20
C ASP A 343 15.65 9.47 -24.51
N ARG A 344 16.71 8.65 -24.56
CA ARG A 344 17.03 7.76 -25.67
C ARG A 344 17.25 6.35 -25.14
N PHE A 345 16.52 5.39 -25.71
CA PHE A 345 16.66 3.98 -25.34
C PHE A 345 17.81 3.33 -26.11
N THR A 346 18.49 2.42 -25.44
CA THR A 346 19.57 1.66 -26.07
C THR A 346 18.98 0.71 -27.13
N PRO A 347 19.52 0.67 -28.36
CA PRO A 347 19.14 -0.34 -29.34
C PRO A 347 19.25 -1.76 -28.76
N PRO A 348 18.34 -2.69 -29.12
CA PRO A 348 17.34 -2.61 -30.19
C PRO A 348 15.94 -2.12 -29.73
N LYS A 349 15.82 -1.41 -28.60
CA LYS A 349 14.51 -1.03 -28.05
C LYS A 349 13.82 0.07 -28.86
N GLU A 350 12.86 -0.33 -29.69
CA GLU A 350 11.96 0.56 -30.45
C GLU A 350 10.67 0.85 -29.68
N VAL A 351 10.77 1.45 -28.50
CA VAL A 351 9.60 1.88 -27.70
C VAL A 351 9.67 3.37 -27.43
N THR A 352 8.53 3.99 -27.12
CA THR A 352 8.45 5.41 -26.79
C THR A 352 8.35 5.63 -25.29
N HIS A 353 8.68 6.84 -24.84
CA HIS A 353 8.50 7.25 -23.45
C HIS A 353 7.03 7.05 -22.98
N GLN A 354 6.06 7.32 -23.85
CA GLN A 354 4.63 7.12 -23.54
C GLN A 354 4.29 5.65 -23.34
N ILE A 355 4.78 4.76 -24.22
CA ILE A 355 4.55 3.30 -24.10
C ILE A 355 5.05 2.79 -22.75
N VAL A 356 6.22 3.26 -22.29
CA VAL A 356 6.76 2.88 -20.98
C VAL A 356 5.80 3.32 -19.86
N LYS A 357 5.32 4.57 -19.88
CA LYS A 357 4.34 5.07 -18.90
C LYS A 357 3.04 4.26 -18.90
N ASP A 358 2.53 3.93 -20.09
CA ASP A 358 1.32 3.13 -20.24
C ASP A 358 1.49 1.73 -19.64
N LYS A 359 2.69 1.13 -19.76
CA LYS A 359 3.00 -0.15 -19.11
C LYS A 359 3.05 -0.04 -17.58
N TYR A 360 3.64 1.03 -17.01
CA TYR A 360 3.57 1.24 -15.56
C TYR A 360 2.13 1.45 -15.07
N HIS A 361 1.30 2.19 -15.82
CA HIS A 361 -0.11 2.36 -15.50
C HIS A 361 -0.90 1.04 -15.60
N LEU A 362 -0.58 0.20 -16.58
CA LEU A 362 -1.17 -1.12 -16.73
C LEU A 362 -0.90 -1.99 -15.50
N VAL A 363 0.36 -2.09 -15.07
CA VAL A 363 0.76 -2.87 -13.89
C VAL A 363 0.09 -2.36 -12.61
N LYS A 364 -0.19 -1.05 -12.51
CA LYS A 364 -0.87 -0.47 -11.34
C LYS A 364 -2.33 -0.91 -11.21
N ARG A 365 -3.00 -1.18 -12.33
CA ARG A 365 -4.43 -1.58 -12.39
C ARG A 365 -4.63 -3.08 -12.50
N TRP A 366 -3.66 -3.82 -13.03
CA TRP A 366 -3.76 -5.27 -13.17
C TRP A 366 -3.55 -5.98 -11.83
N ASP A 367 -4.07 -7.20 -11.74
CA ASP A 367 -3.59 -8.14 -10.73
C ASP A 367 -2.10 -8.41 -10.90
N ARG A 368 -1.33 -8.10 -9.86
CA ARG A 368 0.12 -8.24 -9.87
C ARG A 368 0.60 -9.66 -9.59
N ALA A 369 -0.32 -10.57 -9.23
CA ALA A 369 -0.07 -11.99 -8.94
C ALA A 369 0.99 -12.27 -7.86
N GLY A 370 1.49 -11.26 -7.14
CA GLY A 370 2.65 -11.42 -6.26
C GLY A 370 3.99 -11.33 -6.99
N ARG A 371 4.00 -11.07 -8.30
CA ARG A 371 5.17 -11.13 -9.19
C ARG A 371 5.57 -9.80 -9.83
N MET A 372 4.71 -8.78 -9.77
CA MET A 372 5.03 -7.41 -10.21
C MET A 372 5.02 -6.44 -9.03
N ALA A 373 6.11 -5.69 -8.84
CA ALA A 373 6.21 -4.71 -7.77
C ALA A 373 5.26 -3.52 -7.96
N ASP A 374 4.66 -3.03 -6.87
CA ASP A 374 4.00 -1.74 -6.86
C ASP A 374 4.99 -0.61 -7.16
N THR A 375 4.49 0.40 -7.86
CA THR A 375 5.25 1.61 -8.14
C THR A 375 4.48 2.84 -7.70
N GLN A 376 5.24 3.81 -7.20
CA GLN A 376 4.73 5.13 -6.86
C GLN A 376 5.28 6.13 -7.88
N GLU A 377 4.40 6.69 -8.70
CA GLU A 377 4.77 7.71 -9.67
C GLU A 377 4.87 9.08 -8.99
N PHE A 378 5.99 9.79 -9.16
CA PHE A 378 6.20 11.16 -8.68
C PHE A 378 6.57 12.10 -9.84
N ASN A 379 6.11 13.35 -9.71
CA ASN A 379 6.42 14.44 -10.62
C ASN A 379 7.17 15.54 -9.86
N ASN A 380 8.20 16.11 -10.50
CA ASN A 380 9.03 17.21 -10.00
C ASN A 380 9.58 16.96 -8.58
N LEU A 381 10.14 15.77 -8.33
CA LEU A 381 10.86 15.54 -7.08
C LEU A 381 12.09 16.44 -7.00
N VAL A 382 12.30 17.02 -5.82
CA VAL A 382 13.42 17.93 -5.55
C VAL A 382 14.39 17.26 -4.61
N PHE A 383 15.65 17.21 -5.02
CA PHE A 383 16.77 16.69 -4.25
C PHE A 383 17.85 17.76 -4.11
N ASP A 384 18.77 17.55 -3.16
CA ASP A 384 20.03 18.30 -3.11
C ASP A 384 21.03 17.67 -4.06
N ALA A 385 21.47 18.42 -5.08
CA ALA A 385 22.41 17.95 -6.10
C ALA A 385 23.75 17.52 -5.50
N SER A 386 24.19 18.12 -4.39
CA SER A 386 25.45 17.70 -3.75
C SER A 386 25.37 16.33 -3.08
N ARG A 387 24.16 15.78 -2.95
CA ARG A 387 23.92 14.44 -2.43
C ARG A 387 23.95 13.37 -3.53
N PHE A 388 24.30 13.69 -4.77
CA PHE A 388 24.43 12.72 -5.86
C PHE A 388 25.92 12.44 -6.09
N SER A 389 26.29 11.17 -6.28
CA SER A 389 27.65 10.83 -6.69
C SER A 389 27.96 11.39 -8.07
N ASP A 390 29.24 11.68 -8.33
CA ASP A 390 29.68 12.19 -9.64
C ASP A 390 29.28 11.22 -10.76
N GLU A 391 29.46 9.91 -10.55
CA GLU A 391 29.03 8.85 -11.48
C GLU A 391 27.54 8.94 -11.81
N LEU A 392 26.68 9.14 -10.79
CA LEU A 392 25.24 9.22 -11.02
C LEU A 392 24.88 10.51 -11.76
N MET A 393 25.51 11.64 -11.44
CA MET A 393 25.29 12.90 -12.14
C MET A 393 25.68 12.79 -13.63
N GLU A 394 26.81 12.17 -13.94
CA GLU A 394 27.24 11.89 -15.31
C GLU A 394 26.22 11.03 -16.07
N GLU A 395 25.74 9.93 -15.47
CA GLU A 395 24.69 9.09 -16.07
C GLU A 395 23.42 9.91 -16.34
N LEU A 396 22.95 10.70 -15.36
CA LEU A 396 21.74 11.51 -15.50
C LEU A 396 21.85 12.53 -16.62
N HIS A 397 23.00 13.21 -16.75
CA HIS A 397 23.25 14.14 -17.85
C HIS A 397 23.34 13.44 -19.21
N ALA A 398 23.92 12.25 -19.27
CA ALA A 398 24.06 11.49 -20.51
C ALA A 398 22.74 10.90 -21.00
N THR A 399 21.91 10.35 -20.09
CA THR A 399 20.77 9.52 -20.47
C THR A 399 19.41 10.18 -20.25
N CYS A 400 19.32 11.15 -19.34
CA CYS A 400 18.04 11.75 -18.91
C CYS A 400 18.05 13.31 -18.89
N PRO A 401 18.76 14.03 -19.80
CA PRO A 401 18.88 15.48 -19.72
C PRO A 401 17.54 16.22 -19.77
N SER A 402 16.53 15.70 -20.49
CA SER A 402 15.20 16.30 -20.53
C SER A 402 14.41 16.12 -19.24
N GLN A 403 14.76 15.12 -18.41
CA GLN A 403 14.07 14.80 -17.16
C GLN A 403 14.64 15.52 -15.94
N ILE A 404 15.83 16.11 -16.04
CA ILE A 404 16.47 16.82 -14.93
C ILE A 404 16.47 18.34 -15.14
N LYS A 405 16.42 19.10 -14.05
CA LYS A 405 16.66 20.54 -14.04
C LYS A 405 17.40 20.92 -12.77
N ILE A 406 18.53 21.60 -12.91
CA ILE A 406 19.33 22.09 -11.79
C ILE A 406 19.07 23.58 -11.59
N ASN A 407 18.82 24.01 -10.35
CA ASN A 407 18.71 25.41 -9.97
C ASN A 407 19.43 25.64 -8.63
N GLY A 408 20.64 26.19 -8.68
CA GLY A 408 21.53 26.26 -7.52
C GLY A 408 21.85 24.84 -7.02
N ARG A 409 21.57 24.55 -5.75
CA ARG A 409 21.73 23.21 -5.15
C ARG A 409 20.55 22.27 -5.42
N ALA A 410 19.43 22.75 -5.94
CA ALA A 410 18.25 21.92 -6.16
C ALA A 410 18.38 21.15 -7.49
N LEU A 411 18.35 19.82 -7.43
CA LEU A 411 18.14 18.93 -8.57
C LEU A 411 16.66 18.54 -8.63
N ILE A 412 15.98 18.93 -9.70
CA ILE A 412 14.57 18.61 -9.94
C ILE A 412 14.50 17.48 -10.96
N ILE A 413 13.89 16.36 -10.57
CA ILE A 413 13.58 15.24 -11.45
C ILE A 413 12.10 15.34 -11.85
N LYS A 414 11.83 15.62 -13.13
CA LYS A 414 10.49 15.92 -13.66
C LYS A 414 9.53 14.74 -13.52
N HIS A 415 10.00 13.52 -13.74
CA HIS A 415 9.20 12.30 -13.65
C HIS A 415 10.08 11.15 -13.14
N CYS A 416 9.57 10.41 -12.15
CA CYS A 416 10.25 9.23 -11.64
C CYS A 416 9.24 8.24 -11.01
N TYR A 417 9.60 6.97 -11.04
CA TYR A 417 8.94 5.94 -10.24
C TYR A 417 9.78 5.60 -9.04
N VAL A 418 9.13 5.39 -7.91
CA VAL A 418 9.75 4.87 -6.70
C VAL A 418 9.21 3.46 -6.45
N GLU A 419 10.11 2.54 -6.15
CA GLU A 419 9.81 1.12 -5.98
C GLU A 419 10.67 0.54 -4.85
N ARG A 420 10.16 -0.49 -4.16
CA ARG A 420 10.94 -1.20 -3.14
C ARG A 420 12.21 -1.76 -3.77
N ARG A 421 13.35 -1.57 -3.10
CA ARG A 421 14.62 -2.14 -3.53
C ARG A 421 14.61 -3.65 -3.25
N MET A 422 15.00 -4.43 -4.25
CA MET A 422 15.23 -5.87 -4.14
C MET A 422 16.66 -6.18 -4.60
N ASN A 423 17.23 -7.30 -4.15
CA ASN A 423 18.48 -7.79 -4.70
C ASN A 423 18.24 -8.30 -6.13
N PRO A 424 18.88 -7.74 -7.18
CA PRO A 424 18.73 -8.25 -8.54
C PRO A 424 19.11 -9.74 -8.60
N LEU A 425 18.25 -10.55 -9.22
CA LEU A 425 18.43 -12.01 -9.28
C LEU A 425 19.82 -12.41 -9.83
N ASN A 426 20.32 -11.69 -10.84
CA ASN A 426 21.63 -11.95 -11.41
C ASN A 426 22.80 -11.70 -10.45
N LEU A 427 22.63 -10.83 -9.45
CA LEU A 427 23.62 -10.60 -8.40
C LEU A 427 23.45 -11.63 -7.28
N TYR A 428 22.21 -11.90 -6.88
CA TYR A 428 21.91 -12.96 -5.90
C TYR A 428 22.53 -14.31 -6.29
N LEU A 429 22.39 -14.72 -7.56
CA LEU A 429 22.93 -15.97 -8.08
C LEU A 429 24.48 -16.05 -8.06
N GLN A 430 25.20 -14.93 -7.90
CA GLN A 430 26.67 -14.96 -7.83
C GLN A 430 27.18 -15.34 -6.44
N GLU A 431 26.37 -15.11 -5.41
CA GLU A 431 26.72 -15.32 -4.01
C GLU A 431 25.93 -16.47 -3.36
N ALA A 432 24.85 -16.92 -4.00
CA ALA A 432 23.98 -17.98 -3.53
C ALA A 432 24.66 -19.35 -3.51
N THR A 433 24.33 -20.13 -2.49
CA THR A 433 24.65 -21.56 -2.39
C THR A 433 23.86 -22.39 -3.40
N ASP A 434 24.29 -23.63 -3.67
CA ASP A 434 23.58 -24.52 -4.61
C ASP A 434 22.11 -24.75 -4.22
N GLU A 435 21.81 -24.86 -2.92
CA GLU A 435 20.44 -25.00 -2.42
C GLU A 435 19.61 -23.74 -2.68
N GLU A 436 20.15 -22.56 -2.36
CA GLU A 436 19.49 -21.27 -2.63
C GLU A 436 19.28 -21.02 -4.13
N VAL A 437 20.21 -21.48 -4.99
CA VAL A 437 20.07 -21.40 -6.45
C VAL A 437 18.89 -22.26 -6.93
N VAL A 438 18.74 -23.49 -6.44
CA VAL A 438 17.62 -24.35 -6.80
C VAL A 438 16.29 -23.70 -6.41
N ASP A 439 16.19 -23.19 -5.18
CA ASP A 439 14.98 -22.57 -4.67
C ASP A 439 14.60 -21.31 -5.45
N VAL A 440 15.56 -20.40 -5.69
CA VAL A 440 15.29 -19.14 -6.39
C VAL A 440 14.96 -19.35 -7.86
N MET A 441 15.57 -20.36 -8.51
CA MET A 441 15.29 -20.66 -9.91
C MET A 441 13.94 -21.36 -10.08
N ASN A 442 13.52 -22.18 -9.12
CA ASN A 442 12.17 -22.71 -9.05
C ASN A 442 11.15 -21.56 -8.90
N ASP A 443 11.40 -20.61 -8.00
CA ASP A 443 10.52 -19.46 -7.83
C ASP A 443 10.49 -18.54 -9.07
N TYR A 444 11.63 -18.33 -9.73
CA TYR A 444 11.70 -17.62 -11.01
C TYR A 444 10.85 -18.30 -12.10
N GLY A 445 10.94 -19.64 -12.21
CA GLY A 445 10.10 -20.41 -13.12
C GLY A 445 8.61 -20.30 -12.82
N ASN A 446 8.24 -20.32 -11.53
CA ASN A 446 6.85 -20.12 -11.09
C ASN A 446 6.38 -18.69 -11.36
N ALA A 447 7.22 -17.67 -11.15
CA ALA A 447 6.92 -16.29 -11.46
C ALA A 447 6.54 -16.10 -12.93
N ILE A 448 7.23 -16.76 -13.87
CA ILE A 448 6.89 -16.74 -15.30
C ILE A 448 5.52 -17.38 -15.54
N LYS A 449 5.26 -18.56 -14.96
CA LYS A 449 3.98 -19.27 -15.14
C LYS A 449 2.80 -18.47 -14.61
N GLU A 450 2.95 -17.90 -13.43
CA GLU A 450 1.91 -17.11 -12.77
C GLU A 450 1.63 -15.81 -13.53
N LEU A 451 2.66 -15.12 -14.03
CA LEU A 451 2.50 -13.94 -14.87
C LEU A 451 1.86 -14.24 -16.24
N ALA A 452 2.07 -15.44 -16.78
CA ALA A 452 1.44 -15.86 -18.03
C ALA A 452 -0.04 -16.26 -17.86
N ALA A 453 -0.42 -16.67 -16.64
CA ALA A 453 -1.78 -17.08 -16.31
C ALA A 453 -2.68 -15.91 -15.84
N ALA A 454 -2.07 -14.84 -15.30
CA ALA A 454 -2.73 -13.61 -14.86
C ALA A 454 -3.00 -12.64 -16.02
#